data_AF-A0A5R8PEX6-F1
#
_entry.id   AF-A0A5R8PEX6-F1
#
_cell.length_a   1.000
_cell.length_b   1.000
_cell.length_c   1.000
_cell.angle_alpha   90.00
_cell.angle_beta   90.00
_cell.angle_gamma   90.00
#
_symmetry.space_group_name_H-M   'P 1'
#
loop_
_entity.id
_entity.type
_entity.pdbx_description
1 polymer ?
#
loop_
_entity_poly.entity_id
_entity_poly.type
_entity_poly.pdbx_seq_one_letter_code
_entity_poly.pdbx_strand_id
1 'polypeptide(L)'
;MSDYIAAFSVAGSIAALLLVLIYVLPYTFGEDDPPITERAPRMSARTAHGLMQAHRRCSIEDCPHKRDAYRTLVAVGAITPDQRVERYMR
;
A
#
# COMPACT_ATOMS: atom_id res chain seq x y z
N MET A 1 43.00 -17.48 10.77
CA MET A 1 42.80 -16.16 10.11
C MET A 1 42.02 -16.31 8.80
N SER A 2 42.30 -17.34 8.00
CA SER A 2 41.53 -17.74 6.81
C SER A 2 40.05 -18.03 7.09
N ASP A 3 39.73 -18.70 8.20
CA ASP A 3 38.36 -19.14 8.49
C ASP A 3 37.41 -17.98 8.76
N TYR A 4 37.92 -16.91 9.37
CA TYR A 4 37.16 -15.67 9.58
C TYR A 4 36.87 -14.96 8.25
N ILE A 5 37.84 -14.93 7.33
CA ILE A 5 37.66 -14.32 6.00
C ILE A 5 36.60 -15.08 5.21
N ALA A 6 36.63 -16.41 5.24
CA ALA A 6 35.61 -17.24 4.61
C ALA A 6 34.22 -16.98 5.22
N ALA A 7 34.11 -16.93 6.56
CA ALA A 7 32.86 -16.65 7.24
C ALA A 7 32.26 -15.28 6.85
N PHE A 8 33.07 -14.22 6.78
CA PHE A 8 32.60 -12.89 6.37
C PHE A 8 32.16 -12.86 4.90
N SER A 9 32.89 -13.54 4.00
CA SER A 9 32.49 -13.60 2.59
C SER A 9 31.14 -14.30 2.39
N VAL A 10 30.89 -15.38 3.12
CA VAL A 10 29.65 -16.15 3.04
C VAL A 10 28.50 -15.34 3.65
N ALA A 11 28.69 -14.80 4.86
CA ALA A 11 27.69 -13.97 5.51
C ALA A 11 27.32 -12.72 4.70
N GLY A 12 28.33 -12.04 4.12
CA GLY A 12 28.12 -10.88 3.26
C GLY A 12 27.36 -11.22 1.99
N SER A 13 27.69 -12.34 1.35
CA SER A 13 27.01 -12.82 0.14
C SER A 13 25.55 -13.16 0.43
N ILE A 14 25.28 -13.85 1.55
CA ILE A 14 23.92 -14.18 1.98
C ILE A 14 23.13 -12.90 2.28
N ALA A 15 23.71 -11.94 3.01
CA ALA A 15 23.05 -10.68 3.33
C ALA A 15 22.72 -9.87 2.06
N ALA A 16 23.65 -9.79 1.11
CA ALA A 16 23.42 -9.13 -0.17
C ALA A 16 22.31 -9.82 -0.97
N LEU A 17 22.30 -11.16 -1.01
CA LEU A 17 21.30 -11.93 -1.74
C LEU A 17 19.91 -11.79 -1.10
N LEU A 18 19.81 -11.82 0.24
CA LEU A 18 18.57 -11.55 0.96
C LEU A 18 18.06 -10.13 0.69
N LEU A 19 18.94 -9.14 0.69
CA LEU A 19 18.58 -7.75 0.44
C LEU A 19 18.07 -7.60 -1.01
N VAL A 20 18.79 -8.15 -1.99
CA VAL A 20 18.34 -8.16 -3.39
C VAL A 20 17.00 -8.89 -3.52
N LEU A 21 16.82 -10.04 -2.88
CA LEU A 21 15.55 -10.78 -2.91
C LEU A 21 14.42 -9.91 -2.36
N ILE A 22 14.59 -9.33 -1.17
CA ILE A 22 13.56 -8.47 -0.54
C ILE A 22 13.20 -7.28 -1.44
N TYR A 23 14.17 -6.70 -2.15
CA TYR A 23 13.95 -5.55 -3.03
C TYR A 23 13.39 -5.91 -4.42
N VAL A 24 13.81 -7.03 -4.99
CA VAL A 24 13.49 -7.42 -6.38
C VAL A 24 12.27 -8.33 -6.46
N LEU A 25 12.06 -9.21 -5.49
CA LEU A 25 10.89 -10.09 -5.41
C LEU A 25 9.55 -9.33 -5.60
N PRO A 26 9.28 -8.20 -4.91
CA PRO A 26 8.03 -7.46 -5.14
C PRO A 26 7.89 -6.92 -6.56
N TYR A 27 9.00 -6.59 -7.23
CA TYR A 27 8.99 -6.15 -8.63
C TYR A 27 8.65 -7.27 -9.62
N THR A 28 8.95 -8.53 -9.27
CA THR A 28 8.66 -9.68 -10.13
C THR A 28 7.23 -10.21 -10.00
N PHE A 29 6.54 -9.88 -8.90
CA PHE A 29 5.17 -10.33 -8.61
C PHE A 29 4.11 -9.22 -8.71
N GLY A 30 4.50 -7.97 -8.95
CA GLY A 30 3.59 -6.82 -8.92
C GLY A 30 3.08 -6.38 -10.29
N GLU A 31 1.84 -6.74 -10.60
CA GLU A 31 0.89 -5.83 -11.26
C GLU A 31 0.71 -4.64 -10.30
N ASP A 32 1.28 -3.47 -10.62
CA ASP A 32 1.04 -2.13 -10.05
C ASP A 32 0.75 -2.00 -8.53
N ASP A 33 1.18 -2.93 -7.66
CA ASP A 33 1.00 -2.81 -6.22
C ASP A 33 2.09 -1.86 -5.64
N PRO A 34 1.70 -0.72 -5.06
CA PRO A 34 2.62 0.30 -4.60
C PRO A 34 3.48 -0.20 -3.42
N PRO A 35 4.64 0.44 -3.15
CA PRO A 35 5.55 0.01 -2.08
C PRO A 35 4.81 -0.11 -0.74
N ILE A 36 5.22 -1.06 0.11
CA ILE A 36 4.69 -1.39 1.46
C ILE A 36 4.60 -0.15 2.40
N THR A 37 5.10 0.99 1.98
CA THR A 37 4.92 2.32 2.59
C THR A 37 3.57 2.98 2.30
N GLU A 38 2.76 2.49 1.35
CA GLU A 38 1.38 2.94 1.24
C GLU A 38 0.63 2.55 2.50
N ARG A 39 0.26 3.58 3.26
CA ARG A 39 -0.41 3.45 4.56
C ARG A 39 -1.45 2.35 4.48
N ALA A 40 -1.24 1.31 5.29
CA ALA A 40 -2.22 0.24 5.47
C ALA A 40 -3.62 0.85 5.55
N PRO A 41 -4.60 0.32 4.78
CA PRO A 41 -5.93 0.88 4.72
C PRO A 41 -6.48 1.08 6.13
N ARG A 42 -6.99 2.27 6.44
CA ARG A 42 -7.46 2.61 7.80
C ARG A 42 -8.60 1.71 8.28
N MET A 43 -9.30 1.07 7.34
CA MET A 43 -10.40 0.12 7.60
C MET A 43 -10.47 -0.92 6.49
N SER A 44 -11.25 -1.99 6.70
CA SER A 44 -11.47 -3.00 5.66
C SER A 44 -12.31 -2.46 4.50
N ALA A 45 -12.15 -3.01 3.29
CA ALA A 45 -12.98 -2.67 2.14
C ALA A 45 -14.48 -2.86 2.41
N ARG A 46 -14.86 -3.91 3.15
CA ARG A 46 -16.25 -4.17 3.56
C ARG A 46 -16.80 -3.05 4.44
N THR A 47 -16.02 -2.60 5.42
CA THR A 47 -16.37 -1.47 6.30
C THR A 47 -16.51 -0.17 5.49
N ALA A 48 -15.58 0.08 4.58
CA ALA A 48 -15.60 1.26 3.73
C ALA A 48 -16.83 1.29 2.81
N HIS A 49 -17.20 0.16 2.20
CA HIS A 49 -18.45 0.05 1.45
C HIS A 49 -19.68 0.30 2.32
N GLY A 50 -19.72 -0.24 3.54
CA GLY A 50 -20.80 0.02 4.49
C GLY A 50 -20.96 1.52 4.82
N LEU A 51 -19.84 2.22 5.06
CA LEU A 51 -19.84 3.66 5.30
C LEU A 51 -20.27 4.46 4.06
N MET A 52 -19.83 4.07 2.86
CA MET A 52 -20.29 4.68 1.62
C MET A 52 -21.80 4.53 1.40
N GLN A 53 -22.35 3.35 1.75
CA GLN A 53 -23.78 3.09 1.67
C GLN A 53 -24.57 3.88 2.72
N ALA A 54 -24.10 3.91 3.97
CA ALA A 54 -24.73 4.65 5.06
C ALA A 54 -24.73 6.16 4.81
N HIS A 55 -23.64 6.70 4.26
CA HIS A 55 -23.48 8.11 3.95
C HIS A 55 -23.79 8.47 2.48
N ARG A 56 -24.71 7.73 1.83
CA ARG A 56 -25.12 7.98 0.44
C ARG A 56 -25.59 9.42 0.18
N ARG A 57 -26.27 10.03 1.16
CA ARG A 57 -26.81 11.40 1.07
C ARG A 57 -25.80 12.50 1.41
N CYS A 58 -24.67 12.15 2.02
CA CYS A 58 -23.63 13.11 2.38
C CYS A 58 -22.69 13.32 1.18
N SER A 59 -22.16 14.54 1.02
CA SER A 59 -21.06 14.78 0.09
C SER A 59 -19.73 14.27 0.70
N ILE A 60 -18.70 14.11 -0.13
CA ILE A 60 -17.35 13.72 0.34
C ILE A 60 -16.66 14.90 1.07
N GLU A 61 -17.05 16.13 0.77
CA GLU A 61 -16.51 17.35 1.40
C GLU A 61 -17.06 17.55 2.81
N ASP A 62 -18.36 17.29 3.01
CA ASP A 62 -19.05 17.55 4.28
C ASP A 62 -18.88 16.42 5.30
N CYS A 63 -18.58 15.20 4.85
CA CYS A 63 -18.54 14.01 5.72
C CYS A 63 -17.13 13.39 5.80
N PRO A 64 -16.43 13.54 6.95
CA PRO A 64 -15.09 12.97 7.11
C PRO A 64 -15.10 11.44 7.04
N HIS A 65 -16.18 10.79 7.49
CA HIS A 65 -16.32 9.33 7.42
C HIS A 65 -16.44 8.82 5.98
N LYS A 66 -17.16 9.53 5.12
CA LYS A 66 -17.28 9.19 3.69
C LYS A 66 -15.95 9.38 2.97
N ARG A 67 -15.22 10.46 3.29
CA ARG A 67 -13.89 10.73 2.75
C ARG A 67 -12.88 9.65 3.13
N ASP A 68 -12.88 9.22 4.38
CA ASP A 68 -11.97 8.16 4.85
C ASP A 68 -12.33 6.79 4.25
N ALA A 69 -13.61 6.50 4.09
CA ALA A 69 -14.07 5.31 3.37
C ALA A 69 -13.64 5.33 1.89
N TYR A 70 -13.78 6.48 1.21
CA TYR A 70 -13.31 6.63 -0.17
C TYR A 70 -11.80 6.39 -0.31
N ARG A 71 -11.00 7.06 0.53
CA ARG A 71 -9.53 6.89 0.53
C ARG A 71 -9.11 5.44 0.76
N THR A 72 -9.83 4.73 1.63
CA THR A 72 -9.61 3.32 1.87
C THR A 72 -9.90 2.49 0.62
N LEU A 73 -10.99 2.77 -0.09
CA LEU A 73 -11.36 2.05 -1.32
C LEU A 73 -10.40 2.33 -2.48
N VAL A 74 -9.85 3.54 -2.56
CA VAL A 74 -8.79 3.88 -3.52
C VAL A 74 -7.48 3.16 -3.19
N ALA A 75 -7.07 3.16 -1.91
CA ALA A 75 -5.84 2.50 -1.47
C ALA A 75 -5.84 0.98 -1.66
N VAL A 76 -7.02 0.34 -1.69
CA VAL A 76 -7.14 -1.11 -1.99
C VAL A 76 -7.44 -1.39 -3.46
N GLY A 77 -7.38 -0.37 -4.34
CA GLY A 77 -7.64 -0.51 -5.77
C GLY A 77 -9.09 -0.83 -6.15
N ALA A 78 -10.03 -0.79 -5.20
CA ALA A 78 -11.44 -1.11 -5.46
C ALA A 78 -12.18 0.00 -6.23
N ILE A 79 -11.66 1.23 -6.20
CA ILE A 79 -12.19 2.38 -6.94
C ILE A 79 -11.03 3.13 -7.58
N THR A 80 -11.06 3.31 -8.90
CA THR A 80 -10.14 4.20 -9.60
C THR A 80 -10.61 5.65 -9.40
N PRO A 81 -9.75 6.55 -8.88
CA PRO A 81 -10.12 7.94 -8.74
C PRO A 81 -10.26 8.60 -10.10
N ASP A 82 -11.42 9.16 -10.37
CA ASP A 82 -11.63 10.01 -11.53
C ASP A 82 -10.89 11.34 -11.29
N GLN A 83 -10.15 11.88 -12.28
CA GLN A 83 -9.32 13.10 -12.11
C GLN A 83 -10.08 14.29 -11.53
N ARG A 84 -11.41 14.30 -11.67
CA ARG A 84 -12.30 15.33 -11.10
C ARG A 84 -12.40 15.24 -9.58
N VAL A 85 -12.35 14.05 -8.99
CA VAL A 85 -12.46 13.79 -7.54
C VAL A 85 -11.15 14.07 -6.82
N GLU A 86 -10.01 13.82 -7.47
CA GLU A 86 -8.66 14.14 -6.97
C GLU A 86 -8.54 15.60 -6.53
N ARG A 87 -9.14 16.52 -7.29
CA ARG A 87 -9.11 17.97 -7.03
C ARG A 87 -9.81 18.36 -5.71
N TYR A 88 -10.76 17.56 -5.24
CA TYR A 88 -11.50 17.80 -4.00
C TYR A 88 -10.88 17.13 -2.78
N MET A 89 -9.87 16.27 -2.97
CA MET A 89 -9.18 15.55 -1.89
C MET A 89 -7.92 16.25 -1.38
N ARG A 90 -7.51 17.34 -2.04
CA ARG A 90 -6.29 18.11 -1.75
C ARG A 90 -6.48 19.12 -0.64
#